data_AF-A0A2E8T1Z4-F1
#
_entry.id   AF-A0A2E8T1Z4-F1
#
_cell.length_a   1.000
_cell.length_b   1.000
_cell.length_c   1.000
_cell.angle_alpha   90.00
_cell.angle_beta   90.00
_cell.angle_gamma   90.00
#
_symmetry.space_group_name_H-M   'P 1'
#
loop_
_entity.id
_entity.type
_entity.pdbx_description
1 polymer ?
#
loop_
_entity_poly.entity_id
_entity_poly.type
_entity_poly.pdbx_seq_one_letter_code
_entity_poly.pdbx_strand_id
1 'polypeptide(L)' 'MTTQPPDWPDFTGPELCRLQAHELVALLKKGEVSPRDCLDAAFARIKAVEPAINAMPTTCPERAYAAADNL' A
#
# COMPACT_ATOMS: atom_id res chain seq x y z
N MET A 1 -10.49 10.13 30.51
CA MET A 1 -9.59 8.96 30.36
C MET A 1 -8.84 9.13 29.05
N THR A 2 -7.67 9.75 29.09
CA THR A 2 -6.75 9.82 27.95
C THR A 2 -5.98 8.51 27.90
N THR A 3 -6.49 7.53 27.17
CA THR A 3 -5.71 6.33 26.86
C THR A 3 -4.52 6.78 26.02
N GLN A 4 -3.30 6.69 26.55
CA GLN A 4 -2.13 6.77 25.69
C GLN A 4 -2.31 5.73 24.58
N PRO A 5 -2.03 6.10 23.32
CA PRO A 5 -2.00 5.12 22.26
C PRO A 5 -1.00 4.02 22.65
N PRO A 6 -1.34 2.74 22.43
CA PRO A 6 -0.45 1.64 22.74
C PRO A 6 0.92 1.83 22.05
N ASP A 7 1.98 1.34 22.68
CA ASP A 7 3.36 1.35 22.14
C ASP A 7 3.45 0.34 20.98
N TRP A 8 2.88 0.73 19.84
CA TRP A 8 2.93 -0.05 18.61
C TRP A 8 4.28 0.17 17.93
N PRO A 9 4.89 -0.90 17.39
CA PRO A 9 6.11 -0.76 16.63
C PRO A 9 5.89 0.14 15.42
N ASP A 10 6.93 0.89 15.05
CA ASP A 10 6.92 1.72 13.86
C ASP A 10 6.56 0.92 12.61
N PHE A 11 5.90 1.58 11.67
CA PHE A 11 5.59 0.99 10.37
C PHE A 11 6.87 0.78 9.54
N THR A 12 7.08 -0.45 9.10
CA THR A 12 8.30 -0.88 8.38
C THR A 12 8.09 -1.13 6.89
N GLY A 13 6.92 -0.79 6.35
CA GLY A 13 6.61 -0.94 4.94
C GLY A 13 6.92 0.31 4.11
N PRO A 14 6.66 0.28 2.79
CA PRO A 14 6.74 1.44 1.92
C PRO A 14 5.81 2.57 2.39
N GLU A 15 6.27 3.82 2.33
CA GLU A 15 5.56 4.97 2.92
C GLU A 15 4.13 5.13 2.40
N LEU A 16 3.88 4.85 1.12
CA LEU A 16 2.53 4.90 0.54
C LEU A 16 1.56 3.90 1.19
N CYS A 17 2.05 2.77 1.69
CA CYS A 17 1.24 1.78 2.41
C CYS A 17 0.90 2.20 3.84
N ARG A 18 1.53 3.26 4.38
CA ARG A 18 1.23 3.83 5.71
C ARG A 18 0.03 4.77 5.65
N LEU A 19 -0.22 5.37 4.49
CA LEU A 19 -1.25 6.38 4.28
C LEU A 19 -2.66 5.80 4.40
N GLN A 20 -3.60 6.62 4.87
CA GLN A 20 -5.01 6.30 4.80
C GLN A 20 -5.50 6.42 3.35
N ALA A 21 -6.53 5.65 3.00
CA ALA A 21 -7.06 5.62 1.63
C ALA A 21 -7.47 7.00 1.09
N HIS A 22 -8.05 7.85 1.95
CA HIS A 22 -8.47 9.20 1.54
C HIS A 22 -7.28 10.14 1.29
N GLU A 23 -6.17 9.98 2.02
CA GLU A 23 -4.94 10.74 1.82
C GLU A 23 -4.30 10.35 0.49
N LEU A 24 -4.22 9.05 0.20
CA LEU A 24 -3.68 8.54 -1.05
C LEU A 24 -4.52 8.99 -2.27
N VAL A 25 -5.85 8.97 -2.16
CA VAL A 25 -6.74 9.51 -3.21
C VAL A 25 -6.54 11.00 -3.42
N ALA A 26 -6.28 11.77 -2.35
CA ALA A 26 -5.98 13.20 -2.49
C ALA A 26 -4.66 13.42 -3.25
N LEU A 27 -3.62 12.62 -2.99
CA LEU A 27 -2.35 12.68 -3.71
C LEU A 27 -2.51 12.28 -5.19
N LEU A 28 -3.27 11.22 -5.48
CA LEU A 28 -3.59 10.78 -6.84
C LEU A 28 -4.30 11.87 -7.64
N LYS A 29 -5.29 12.54 -7.03
CA LYS A 29 -6.01 13.66 -7.67
C LYS A 29 -5.12 14.86 -7.98
N LYS A 30 -4.06 15.07 -7.19
CA LYS A 30 -3.07 16.13 -7.43
C LYS A 30 -1.98 15.72 -8.42
N GLY A 31 -1.88 14.42 -8.77
CA GLY A 31 -0.81 13.89 -9.60
C GLY A 31 0.56 13.81 -8.89
N GLU A 32 0.59 13.90 -7.56
CA GLU A 32 1.82 13.77 -6.77
C GLU A 32 2.32 12.32 -6.72
N VAL A 33 1.41 11.36 -6.94
CA VAL A 33 1.70 9.93 -7.08
C VAL A 33 0.91 9.38 -8.26
N SER A 34 1.45 8.38 -8.94
CA SER A 34 0.74 7.67 -10.00
C SER A 34 0.08 6.38 -9.48
N PRO A 35 -0.96 5.86 -10.16
CA PRO A 35 -1.51 4.53 -9.85
C PRO A 35 -0.46 3.41 -9.85
N ARG A 36 0.56 3.51 -10.72
CA ARG A 36 1.67 2.55 -10.77
C ARG A 36 2.54 2.61 -9.52
N ASP A 37 2.83 3.80 -9.00
CA ASP A 37 3.61 3.95 -7.75
C ASP A 37 2.90 3.27 -6.56
N CYS A 38 1.57 3.38 -6.52
CA CYS A 38 0.75 2.69 -5.50
C CYS A 38 0.86 1.16 -5.61
N LEU A 39 0.82 0.63 -6.84
CA LEU A 39 0.95 -0.81 -7.08
C LEU A 39 2.35 -1.31 -6.74
N ASP A 40 3.39 -0.58 -7.13
CA ASP A 40 4.78 -0.93 -6.82
C ASP A 40 5.02 -0.99 -5.31
N ALA A 41 4.52 0.01 -4.57
CA ALA A 41 4.58 0.03 -3.12
C ALA A 41 3.82 -1.16 -2.50
N ALA A 42 2.60 -1.44 -2.97
CA ALA A 42 1.80 -2.55 -2.48
C ALA A 42 2.51 -3.90 -2.72
N PHE A 43 2.94 -4.18 -3.95
CA PHE A 43 3.61 -5.45 -4.28
C PHE A 43 4.97 -5.60 -3.61
N ALA A 44 5.72 -4.51 -3.41
CA ALA A 44 6.95 -4.54 -2.62
C ALA A 44 6.67 -4.97 -1.17
N ARG A 45 5.61 -4.42 -0.54
CA ARG A 45 5.22 -4.81 0.82
C ARG A 45 4.78 -6.27 0.85
N ILE A 46 3.92 -6.68 -0.07
CA ILE A 46 3.42 -8.04 -0.17
C ILE A 46 4.58 -9.02 -0.25
N LYS A 47 5.50 -8.81 -1.19
CA LYS A 47 6.70 -9.66 -1.36
C LYS A 47 7.53 -9.77 -0.07
N ALA A 48 7.62 -8.69 0.71
CA ALA A 48 8.39 -8.67 1.95
C ALA A 48 7.74 -9.44 3.10
N VAL A 49 6.40 -9.44 3.21
CA VAL A 49 5.71 -10.04 4.36
C VAL A 49 5.01 -11.36 4.09
N GLU A 50 4.67 -11.64 2.83
CA GLU A 50 3.90 -12.83 2.45
C GLU A 50 4.54 -14.14 2.93
N PRO A 51 5.88 -14.33 2.92
CA PRO A 51 6.48 -15.55 3.46
C PRO A 51 6.21 -15.80 4.95
N ALA A 52 6.00 -14.74 5.73
CA ALA A 52 5.76 -14.83 7.16
C ALA A 52 4.27 -14.81 7.52
N ILE A 53 3.48 -14.01 6.81
CA ILE A 53 2.04 -13.82 7.09
C ILE A 53 1.19 -14.85 6.36
N ASN A 54 1.58 -15.23 5.13
CA ASN A 54 0.86 -16.18 4.28
C ASN A 54 -0.64 -15.80 4.11
N ALA A 55 -0.91 -14.54 3.81
CA ALA A 55 -2.27 -13.98 3.74
C ALA A 55 -2.87 -14.05 2.32
N MET A 56 -2.05 -14.02 1.28
CA MET A 56 -2.51 -13.87 -0.10
C MET A 56 -2.01 -15.01 -0.99
N PRO A 57 -2.85 -16.02 -1.28
CA PRO A 57 -2.48 -17.12 -2.15
C PRO A 57 -2.28 -16.71 -3.61
N THR A 58 -2.97 -15.67 -4.08
CA THR A 58 -2.87 -15.19 -5.47
C THR A 58 -2.86 -13.66 -5.52
N THR A 59 -1.81 -13.07 -6.10
CA THR A 59 -1.56 -11.61 -6.06
C THR A 59 -1.80 -10.89 -7.40
N CYS A 60 -1.87 -11.61 -8.53
CA CYS A 60 -2.22 -11.10 -9.87
C CYS A 60 -1.64 -9.71 -10.27
N PRO A 61 -0.31 -9.48 -10.22
CA PRO A 61 0.29 -8.18 -10.51
C PRO A 61 -0.02 -7.67 -11.92
N GLU A 62 0.14 -8.51 -12.95
CA GLU A 62 -0.13 -8.15 -14.35
C GLU A 62 -1.53 -7.55 -14.56
N ARG A 63 -2.54 -8.16 -13.93
CA ARG A 63 -3.93 -7.69 -14.04
C ARG A 63 -4.11 -6.32 -13.37
N ALA A 64 -3.40 -6.08 -12.27
CA ALA A 64 -3.47 -4.80 -11.56
C ALA A 64 -2.80 -3.68 -12.37
N TYR A 65 -1.61 -3.93 -12.92
CA TYR A 65 -0.93 -2.95 -13.77
C TYR A 65 -1.71 -2.66 -15.05
N ALA A 66 -2.29 -3.67 -15.71
CA ALA A 66 -3.15 -3.45 -16.87
C ALA A 66 -4.38 -2.58 -16.54
N ALA A 67 -4.96 -2.70 -15.35
CA ALA A 67 -6.05 -1.84 -14.92
C ALA A 67 -5.59 -0.39 -14.67
N ALA A 68 -4.41 -0.20 -14.08
CA ALA A 68 -3.83 1.12 -13.86
C ALA A 68 -3.51 1.85 -15.17
N ASP A 69 -3.11 1.13 -16.20
CA ASP A 69 -2.77 1.68 -17.53
C ASP A 69 -3.99 2.13 -18.34
N ASN A 70 -5.19 1.70 -17.94
CA ASN A 70 -6.45 2.02 -18.61
C ASN A 70 -7.23 3.17 -17.94
N LEU A 71 -6.59 3.91 -17.02
CA LEU A 71 -7.16 5.09 -16.33
C LEU A 71 -6.94 6.37 -17.13
#